data_AF-A0A7Y1XMK8-F1
#
_entry.id   AF-A0A7Y1XMK8-F1
#
_cell.length_a   1.000
_cell.length_b   1.000
_cell.length_c   1.000
_cell.angle_alpha   90.00
_cell.angle_beta   90.00
_cell.angle_gamma   90.00
#
_symmetry.space_group_name_H-M   'P 1'
#
loop_
_entity.id
_entity.type
_entity.pdbx_description
1 polymer ?
#
loop_
_entity_poly.entity_id
_entity_poly.type
_entity_poly.pdbx_seq_one_letter_code
_entity_poly.pdbx_strand_id
1 'polypeptide(L)' 'MGISPWQLLIVLVIVVLIFGTKKLRNMGGDIGGAVKNFKKSMKDEDNKGKEDDLENSETDENSPKE' A
#
# COMPACT_ATOMS: atom_id res chain seq x y z
N MET A 1 16.68 -27.65 6.08
CA MET A 1 16.34 -26.59 7.05
C MET A 1 16.08 -25.32 6.25
N GLY A 2 14.81 -25.09 5.88
CA GLY A 2 14.44 -23.94 5.06
C GLY A 2 14.22 -22.70 5.91
N ILE A 3 14.27 -21.52 5.28
CA ILE A 3 13.86 -20.27 5.89
C ILE A 3 12.36 -20.38 6.18
N SER A 4 12.03 -20.60 7.44
CA SER A 4 10.67 -20.65 7.92
C SER A 4 10.16 -19.22 8.11
N PRO A 5 8.93 -18.89 7.68
CA PRO A 5 8.33 -17.58 7.89
C PRO A 5 8.38 -17.11 9.35
N TRP A 6 8.38 -18.05 10.29
CA TRP A 6 8.48 -17.79 11.72
C TRP A 6 9.84 -17.21 12.15
N GLN A 7 10.93 -17.62 11.49
CA GLN A 7 12.28 -17.08 11.76
C GLN A 7 12.43 -15.67 11.19
N LEU A 8 11.83 -15.39 10.02
CA LEU A 8 11.81 -14.03 9.47
C LEU A 8 11.07 -13.06 10.39
N LEU A 9 9.99 -13.50 11.04
CA LEU A 9 9.22 -12.67 11.97
C LEU A 9 10.05 -12.30 13.22
N ILE A 10 10.79 -13.25 13.81
CA ILE A 10 11.63 -12.96 14.97
C ILE A 10 12.77 -11.98 14.63
N VAL A 11 13.38 -12.14 13.44
CA VAL A 11 14.43 -11.24 12.96
C VAL A 11 13.86 -9.85 12.68
N LEU A 12 12.67 -9.76 12.09
CA LEU A 12 11.98 -8.50 11.82
C LEU A 12 11.75 -7.71 13.11
N VAL A 13 11.30 -8.37 14.19
CA VAL A 13 11.10 -7.73 15.50
C VAL A 13 12.40 -7.13 16.03
N ILE A 14 13.51 -7.86 15.95
CA ILE A 14 14.82 -7.36 16.40
C ILE A 14 15.25 -6.14 15.58
N VAL A 15 15.10 -6.18 14.25
CA VAL A 15 15.40 -5.03 13.38
C VAL A 15 14.55 -3.81 13.77
N VAL A 16 13.25 -3.99 13.99
CA VAL A 16 12.34 -2.92 14.41
C VAL A 16 12.78 -2.31 15.76
N LEU A 17 13.25 -3.14 16.71
CA LEU A 17 13.74 -2.66 18.01
C LEU A 17 15.04 -1.87 17.88
N ILE A 18 15.96 -2.28 17.01
CA ILE A 18 17.23 -1.56 16.77
C ILE A 18 17.00 -0.23 16.06
N PHE A 19 16.20 -0.23 14.99
CA PHE A 19 15.95 0.98 14.21
C PHE A 19 14.90 1.90 14.84
N GLY A 20 14.05 1.34 15.72
CA GLY A 20 12.89 2.01 16.29
C GLY A 20 11.75 2.17 15.28
N THR A 21 10.51 2.14 15.77
CA THR A 21 9.30 2.29 14.92
C THR A 21 9.21 3.65 14.25
N LYS A 22 9.85 4.69 14.80
CA LYS A 22 9.82 6.06 14.27
C LYS A 22 10.59 6.20 12.95
N LYS A 23 11.80 5.63 12.85
CA LYS A 23 12.55 5.61 11.57
C LYS A 23 11.89 4.69 10.55
N LEU A 24 11.42 3.53 11.00
CA LEU A 24 10.76 2.56 10.13
C LEU A 24 9.42 3.09 9.58
N ARG A 25 8.67 3.89 10.35
CA ARG A 25 7.44 4.53 9.87
C ARG A 25 7.71 5.66 8.88
N ASN A 26 8.72 6.49 9.14
CA ASN A 26 9.08 7.57 8.22
C ASN A 26 9.53 7.00 6.87
N MET A 27 10.48 6.04 6.84
CA MET A 27 10.92 5.42 5.58
C MET A 27 9.90 4.44 4.99
N GLY A 28 9.16 3.73 5.84
CA GLY A 28 8.12 2.80 5.41
C GLY A 28 6.89 3.48 4.82
N GLY A 29 6.61 4.74 5.19
CA GLY A 29 5.57 5.55 4.55
C GLY A 29 5.89 5.85 3.08
N ASP A 30 7.12 6.29 2.81
CA ASP A 30 7.58 6.65 1.46
C ASP A 30 7.63 5.42 0.54
N ILE A 31 8.25 4.34 1.04
CA ILE A 31 8.35 3.07 0.32
C ILE A 31 6.97 2.40 0.19
N GLY A 32 6.17 2.44 1.26
CA GLY A 32 4.82 1.87 1.29
C GLY A 32 3.87 2.56 0.33
N GLY A 33 3.97 3.88 0.18
CA GLY A 33 3.22 4.64 -0.82
C GLY A 33 3.56 4.24 -2.26
N ALA A 34 4.86 4.14 -2.57
CA ALA A 34 5.33 3.69 -3.88
C ALA A 34 4.88 2.25 -4.21
N VAL A 35 5.03 1.33 -3.26
CA VAL A 35 4.61 -0.07 -3.43
C VAL A 35 3.09 -0.21 -3.51
N LYS A 36 2.31 0.61 -2.78
CA LYS A 36 0.84 0.63 -2.85
C LYS A 36 0.36 1.04 -4.24
N ASN A 37 0.94 2.09 -4.81
CA ASN A 37 0.61 2.55 -6.16
C ASN A 37 1.04 1.51 -7.21
N PHE A 38 2.23 0.93 -7.07
CA PHE A 38 2.71 -0.14 -7.95
C PHE A 38 1.78 -1.36 -7.93
N LYS A 39 1.35 -1.80 -6.74
CA LYS A 39 0.39 -2.91 -6.59
C LYS A 39 -0.97 -2.55 -7.18
N LYS A 40 -1.42 -1.29 -7.03
CA LYS A 40 -2.69 -0.83 -7.62
C LYS A 40 -2.63 -0.87 -9.15
N SER A 41 -1.58 -0.32 -9.76
CA SER A 41 -1.40 -0.35 -11.21
C SER A 41 -1.26 -1.76 -11.78
N MET A 42 -0.52 -2.64 -11.11
CA MET A 42 -0.44 -4.05 -11.52
C MET A 42 -1.81 -4.75 -11.44
N LYS A 43 -2.57 -4.48 -10.37
CA LYS A 43 -3.90 -5.07 -10.19
C LYS A 43 -4.92 -4.50 -11.17
N ASP A 44 -4.80 -3.22 -11.54
CA ASP A 44 -5.59 -2.60 -12.60
C ASP A 44 -5.22 -3.18 -13.96
N GLU A 45 -3.95 -3.48 -14.26
CA GLU A 45 -3.57 -4.18 -15.50
C GLU A 45 -4.08 -5.63 -15.53
N ASP A 46 -4.03 -6.35 -14.40
CA ASP A 46 -4.58 -7.71 -14.29
C ASP A 46 -6.12 -7.72 -14.35
N ASN A 47 -6.80 -6.66 -13.89
CA ASN A 47 -8.27 -6.54 -13.87
C ASN A 47 -8.85 -5.82 -15.11
N LYS A 48 -8.03 -5.11 -15.90
CA LYS A 48 -8.43 -4.57 -17.21
C LYS A 48 -8.72 -5.66 -18.27
N GLY A 49 -8.55 -6.94 -17.90
CA GLY A 49 -9.09 -8.07 -18.64
C GLY A 49 -10.51 -8.49 -18.25
N LYS A 50 -11.16 -7.87 -17.24
CA LYS A 50 -12.48 -8.31 -16.75
C LYS A 50 -13.51 -7.25 -16.35
N GLU A 51 -13.17 -5.99 -16.05
CA GLU A 51 -14.17 -5.06 -15.50
C GLU A 51 -14.06 -3.66 -16.11
N ASP A 52 -14.53 -3.52 -17.36
CA ASP A 52 -15.10 -2.26 -17.86
C ASP A 52 -16.56 -2.18 -17.36
N ASP A 53 -16.79 -1.92 -16.07
CA ASP A 53 -18.01 -1.26 -15.57
C ASP A 53 -17.89 -1.02 -14.06
N LEU A 54 -18.40 0.13 -13.59
CA LEU A 54 -18.59 0.54 -12.19
C LEU A 54 -17.39 1.18 -11.47
N GLU A 55 -17.28 2.51 -11.59
CA GLU A 55 -17.65 3.44 -10.51
C GLU A 55 -16.95 4.80 -10.73
N ASN A 56 -17.55 5.60 -11.61
CA ASN A 56 -17.47 7.06 -11.54
C ASN A 56 -18.74 7.55 -10.85
N SER A 57 -18.65 7.77 -9.54
CA SER A 57 -19.57 8.55 -8.71
C SER A 57 -18.88 8.75 -7.35
N GLU A 58 -18.81 9.88 -6.67
CA GLU A 58 -19.29 11.25 -6.82
C GLU A 58 -18.67 11.96 -5.60
N THR A 59 -18.08 13.15 -5.74
CA THR A 59 -18.32 14.24 -4.76
C THR A 59 -18.03 15.60 -5.38
N ASP A 60 -19.14 16.24 -5.74
CA ASP A 60 -19.43 17.68 -5.67
C ASP A 60 -18.64 18.71 -6.50
N GLU A 61 -19.22 19.02 -7.66
CA GLU A 61 -19.20 20.36 -8.27
C GLU A 61 -20.65 20.84 -8.47
N ASN A 62 -21.18 21.70 -7.59
CA ASN A 62 -22.13 22.83 -7.85
C ASN A 62 -22.66 23.40 -6.51
N SER A 63 -22.82 24.70 -6.19
CA SER A 63 -22.72 25.99 -6.88
C SER A 63 -22.61 27.13 -5.84
N PRO A 64 -22.01 28.30 -6.15
CA PRO A 64 -22.40 29.59 -5.59
C PRO A 64 -23.64 30.19 -6.29
N LYS A 65 -24.60 30.67 -5.49
CA LYS A 65 -25.62 31.73 -5.72
C LYS A 65 -26.71 31.52 -6.80
N GLU A 66 -27.97 31.60 -6.39
CA GLU A 66 -28.86 32.78 -6.53
C GLU A 66 -29.84 32.84 -5.35
#